data_AF-A0A1J5ERY3-F1
#
_entry.id   AF-A0A1J5ERY3-F1
#
_cell.length_a   1.000
_cell.length_b   1.000
_cell.length_c   1.000
_cell.angle_alpha   90.00
_cell.angle_beta   90.00
_cell.angle_gamma   90.00
#
_symmetry.space_group_name_H-M   'P 1'
#
loop_
_entity.id
_entity.type
_entity.pdbx_description
1 polymer ?
#
loop_
_entity_poly.entity_id
_entity_poly.type
_entity_poly.pdbx_seq_one_letter_code
_entity_poly.pdbx_strand_id
1 'polypeptide(L)'
;MKGRLIGILTCASVLLSTAAFAADSAMFITKCGGCHKKGGEAAPVNPADKAGVVWDKFFKRERHPVNISGSIAAGDLEIVVQYLVAHAADSDQPEAAAIPK
;
A
#
# COMPACT_ATOMS: atom_id res chain seq x y z
N MET A 1 -39.26 29.54 -26.04
CA MET A 1 -37.93 30.04 -26.47
C MET A 1 -36.98 29.79 -25.30
N LYS A 2 -36.18 28.71 -25.35
CA LYS A 2 -34.80 28.65 -25.84
C LYS A 2 -33.84 29.50 -24.99
N GLY A 3 -32.98 28.81 -24.25
CA GLY A 3 -31.85 29.40 -23.55
C GLY A 3 -31.17 28.43 -22.58
N ARG A 4 -30.68 27.27 -23.08
CA ARG A 4 -29.76 26.42 -22.32
C ARG A 4 -28.39 27.10 -22.33
N LEU A 5 -27.94 27.61 -21.19
CA LEU A 5 -26.55 28.03 -21.00
C LEU A 5 -25.74 26.84 -20.49
N ILE A 6 -25.01 26.25 -21.42
CA ILE A 6 -23.91 25.32 -21.20
C ILE A 6 -22.72 26.16 -20.75
N GLY A 7 -22.15 25.87 -19.57
CA GLY A 7 -21.06 26.63 -18.99
C GLY A 7 -20.07 25.73 -18.24
N ILE A 8 -19.26 25.02 -19.03
CA ILE A 8 -17.88 24.59 -18.76
C ILE A 8 -17.60 24.02 -17.36
N LEU A 9 -17.67 22.69 -17.26
CA LEU A 9 -17.07 21.92 -16.18
C LEU A 9 -15.55 21.86 -16.41
N THR A 10 -14.78 22.74 -15.77
CA THR A 10 -13.32 22.61 -15.72
C THR A 10 -12.96 21.40 -14.86
N CYS A 11 -12.62 20.27 -15.51
CA CYS A 11 -11.91 19.17 -14.86
C CYS A 11 -10.53 19.67 -14.41
N ALA A 12 -10.43 20.07 -13.15
CA ALA A 12 -9.14 20.20 -12.47
C ALA A 12 -8.61 18.78 -12.24
N SER A 13 -7.78 18.29 -13.16
CA SER A 13 -7.05 17.04 -13.00
C SER A 13 -6.07 17.21 -11.82
N VAL A 14 -6.41 16.60 -10.68
CA VAL A 14 -5.55 16.54 -9.51
C VAL A 14 -4.35 15.66 -9.85
N LEU A 15 -3.24 16.28 -10.26
CA LEU A 15 -1.91 15.66 -10.29
C LEU A 15 -1.28 15.80 -8.91
N LEU A 16 -1.74 14.99 -7.96
CA LEU A 16 -1.09 14.73 -6.69
C LEU A 16 -1.12 13.20 -6.57
N SER A 17 -0.01 12.46 -6.63
CA SER A 17 0.75 12.12 -5.42
C SER A 17 1.92 11.14 -5.71
N THR A 18 2.66 11.27 -6.82
CA THR A 18 3.72 10.28 -7.15
C THR A 18 4.83 10.19 -6.10
N ALA A 19 5.15 11.30 -5.41
CA ALA A 19 6.16 11.32 -4.35
C ALA A 19 5.72 10.58 -3.08
N ALA A 20 4.42 10.55 -2.77
CA ALA A 20 3.91 9.86 -1.59
C ALA A 20 4.04 8.34 -1.75
N PHE A 21 3.61 7.80 -2.90
CA PHE A 21 3.71 6.36 -3.17
C PHE A 21 5.15 5.83 -3.17
N ALA A 22 6.12 6.63 -3.61
CA ALA A 22 7.53 6.23 -3.55
C ALA A 22 8.05 6.11 -2.11
N ALA A 23 7.63 7.02 -1.22
CA ALA A 23 7.98 6.96 0.20
C ALA A 23 7.28 5.77 0.89
N ASP A 24 6.02 5.51 0.54
CA ASP A 24 5.23 4.41 1.10
C ASP A 24 5.82 3.03 0.70
N SER A 25 6.23 2.89 -0.56
CA SER A 25 6.95 1.70 -1.06
C SER A 25 8.28 1.51 -0.34
N ALA A 26 9.07 2.58 -0.18
CA ALA A 26 10.32 2.52 0.55
C ALA A 26 10.11 2.10 2.02
N MET A 27 9.02 2.55 2.66
CA MET A 27 8.66 2.15 4.02
C MET A 27 8.35 0.64 4.08
N PHE A 28 7.53 0.13 3.16
CA PHE A 28 7.23 -1.30 3.07
C PHE A 28 8.49 -2.15 2.88
N ILE A 29 9.34 -1.79 1.92
CA ILE A 29 10.59 -2.52 1.64
C ILE A 29 11.51 -2.49 2.86
N THR A 30 11.65 -1.33 3.52
CA THR A 30 12.54 -1.18 4.68
C THR A 30 12.05 -1.99 5.88
N LYS A 31 10.75 -1.93 6.20
CA LYS A 31 10.20 -2.56 7.41
C LYS A 31 9.92 -4.05 7.22
N CYS A 32 9.35 -4.45 6.09
CA CYS A 32 8.97 -5.84 5.84
C CYS A 32 10.08 -6.65 5.15
N GLY A 33 10.92 -6.00 4.34
CA GLY A 33 12.03 -6.65 3.63
C GLY A 33 13.14 -7.19 4.51
N GLY A 34 13.20 -6.82 5.79
CA GLY A 34 14.14 -7.40 6.77
C GLY A 34 14.03 -8.92 6.84
N CYS A 35 12.79 -9.43 7.00
CA CYS A 35 12.50 -10.87 7.07
C CYS A 35 12.01 -11.45 5.74
N HIS A 36 11.27 -10.67 4.93
CA HIS A 36 10.59 -11.14 3.72
C HIS A 36 11.42 -10.97 2.42
N LYS A 37 12.70 -10.64 2.48
CA LYS A 37 13.59 -10.70 1.31
C LYS A 37 13.86 -12.15 0.89
N LYS A 38 14.32 -12.37 -0.35
CA LYS A 38 14.71 -13.71 -0.79
C LYS A 38 15.83 -14.28 0.10
N GLY A 39 15.63 -15.52 0.54
CA GLY A 39 16.55 -16.19 1.47
C GLY A 39 16.54 -15.61 2.88
N GLY A 40 15.59 -14.72 3.20
CA GLY A 40 15.32 -14.23 4.53
C GLY A 40 14.61 -15.27 5.41
N GLU A 41 14.22 -14.82 6.60
CA GLU A 41 13.59 -15.64 7.63
C GLU A 41 12.14 -16.02 7.30
N ALA A 42 11.51 -15.30 6.38
CA ALA A 42 10.14 -15.52 5.96
C ALA A 42 10.02 -15.55 4.43
N ALA A 43 8.98 -16.22 3.94
CA ALA A 43 8.68 -16.25 2.52
C ALA A 43 8.45 -14.81 1.98
N PRO A 44 8.87 -14.50 0.75
CA PRO A 44 8.61 -13.20 0.15
C PRO A 44 7.12 -12.83 0.15
N VAL A 45 6.84 -11.55 0.36
CA VAL A 45 5.49 -11.01 0.40
C VAL A 45 5.39 -9.79 -0.51
N ASN A 46 4.27 -9.68 -1.22
CA ASN A 46 3.96 -8.57 -2.10
C ASN A 46 2.56 -8.01 -1.82
N PRO A 47 2.32 -6.71 -2.08
CA PRO A 47 0.99 -6.12 -1.98
C PRO A 47 -0.10 -6.92 -2.71
N ALA A 48 0.17 -7.38 -3.93
CA ALA A 48 -0.76 -8.14 -4.76
C ALA A 48 -1.01 -9.60 -4.29
N ASP A 49 -0.42 -10.05 -3.18
CA ASP A 49 -0.68 -11.40 -2.64
C ASP A 49 -2.07 -11.52 -2.01
N LYS A 50 -2.73 -10.40 -1.68
CA LYS A 50 -4.05 -10.36 -1.02
C LYS A 50 -4.87 -9.18 -1.50
N ALA A 51 -6.19 -9.28 -1.32
CA ALA A 51 -7.10 -8.15 -1.44
C ALA A 51 -6.88 -7.13 -0.30
N GLY A 52 -7.16 -5.85 -0.55
CA GLY A 52 -6.88 -4.76 0.40
C GLY A 52 -7.60 -4.96 1.75
N VAL A 53 -8.86 -5.40 1.71
CA VAL A 53 -9.64 -5.75 2.91
C VAL A 53 -9.01 -6.87 3.74
N VAL A 54 -8.26 -7.79 3.11
CA VAL A 54 -7.55 -8.87 3.81
C VAL A 54 -6.30 -8.31 4.49
N TRP A 55 -5.55 -7.42 3.84
CA TRP A 55 -4.41 -6.73 4.45
C TRP A 55 -4.81 -5.90 5.67
N ASP A 56 -5.83 -5.07 5.53
CA ASP A 56 -6.35 -4.24 6.61
C ASP A 56 -6.75 -5.10 7.84
N LYS A 57 -7.52 -6.17 7.62
CA LYS A 57 -7.93 -7.10 8.68
C LYS A 57 -6.76 -7.88 9.28
N PHE A 58 -5.74 -8.22 8.49
CA PHE A 58 -4.57 -8.97 8.96
C PHE A 58 -3.83 -8.20 10.05
N PHE A 59 -3.54 -6.92 9.83
CA PHE A 59 -2.84 -6.09 10.81
C PHE A 59 -3.75 -5.65 11.95
N LYS A 60 -5.01 -5.28 11.69
CA LYS A 60 -5.99 -4.95 12.76
C LYS A 60 -6.24 -6.07 13.75
N ARG A 61 -6.08 -7.33 13.32
CA ARG A 61 -6.26 -8.52 14.15
C ARG A 61 -4.93 -9.14 14.61
N GLU A 62 -3.83 -8.41 14.44
CA GLU A 62 -2.49 -8.81 14.88
C GLU A 62 -2.10 -10.22 14.40
N ARG A 63 -2.42 -10.55 13.14
CA ARG A 63 -2.23 -11.91 12.58
C ARG A 63 -0.81 -12.18 12.09
N HIS A 64 0.14 -11.27 12.37
CA HIS A 64 1.53 -11.48 12.05
C HIS A 64 2.11 -12.61 12.93
N PRO A 65 2.75 -13.66 12.35
CA PRO A 65 3.15 -14.85 13.12
C PRO A 65 4.15 -14.57 14.24
N VAL A 66 4.96 -13.53 14.09
CA VAL A 66 5.89 -13.04 15.10
C VAL A 66 5.47 -11.65 15.59
N ASN A 67 5.75 -11.35 16.85
CA ASN A 67 5.44 -10.04 17.41
C ASN A 67 6.37 -8.98 16.80
N ILE A 68 5.78 -8.02 16.09
CA ILE A 68 6.47 -6.87 15.49
C ILE A 68 6.27 -5.58 16.29
N SER A 69 5.50 -5.65 17.39
CA SER A 69 5.24 -4.52 18.28
C SER A 69 6.53 -4.13 18.99
N GLY A 70 7.02 -2.92 18.68
CA GLY A 70 8.32 -2.40 19.17
C GLY A 70 9.44 -2.46 18.14
N SER A 71 9.32 -3.26 17.08
CA SER A 71 10.24 -3.22 15.92
C SER A 71 9.81 -2.21 14.87
N ILE A 72 8.51 -1.93 14.79
CA ILE A 72 7.92 -0.95 13.86
C ILE A 72 7.10 0.04 14.69
N ALA A 73 7.33 1.33 14.47
CA ALA A 73 6.52 2.39 15.09
C ALA A 73 5.10 2.34 14.52
N ALA A 74 4.09 2.69 15.32
CA ALA A 74 2.68 2.61 14.89
C ALA A 74 2.39 3.40 13.60
N GLY A 75 2.97 4.59 13.45
CA GLY A 75 2.83 5.40 12.23
C GLY A 75 3.49 4.77 11.00
N ASP A 76 4.68 4.18 11.16
CA ASP A 76 5.35 3.46 10.07
C ASP A 76 4.52 2.24 9.64
N LEU A 77 3.94 1.52 10.62
CA LEU A 77 3.08 0.38 10.33
C LEU A 77 1.82 0.83 9.58
N GLU A 78 1.22 1.95 9.96
CA GLU A 78 0.06 2.50 9.26
C GLU A 78 0.38 2.82 7.79
N ILE A 79 1.52 3.46 7.52
CA ILE A 79 2.00 3.75 6.15
C ILE A 79 2.17 2.43 5.37
N VAL A 80 2.75 1.41 5.99
CA VAL A 80 2.88 0.07 5.36
C VAL A 80 1.52 -0.53 5.03
N VAL A 81 0.54 -0.46 5.94
CA VAL A 81 -0.80 -0.98 5.67
C VAL A 81 -1.48 -0.20 4.54
N GLN A 82 -1.37 1.12 4.52
CA GLN A 82 -1.91 1.97 3.45
C GLN A 82 -1.31 1.59 2.09
N TYR A 83 0.00 1.37 2.02
CA TYR A 83 0.68 0.90 0.81
C TYR A 83 0.16 -0.47 0.37
N LEU A 84 0.08 -1.44 1.28
CA LEU A 84 -0.42 -2.78 0.98
C LEU A 84 -1.87 -2.78 0.46
N VAL A 85 -2.72 -1.89 0.98
CA VAL A 85 -4.11 -1.73 0.53
C VAL A 85 -4.17 -1.04 -0.84
N ALA A 86 -3.39 0.04 -1.04
CA ALA A 86 -3.38 0.82 -2.28
C ALA A 86 -2.83 0.02 -3.47
N HIS A 87 -1.98 -0.97 -3.21
CA HIS A 87 -1.35 -1.83 -4.21
C HIS A 87 -1.80 -3.30 -4.12
N ALA A 88 -2.93 -3.55 -3.45
CA ALA A 88 -3.51 -4.87 -3.29
C ALA A 88 -3.92 -5.51 -4.62
N ALA A 89 -4.21 -6.81 -4.60
CA ALA A 89 -4.61 -7.58 -5.79
C ALA A 89 -5.88 -7.03 -6.47
N ASP A 90 -6.78 -6.42 -5.70
CA ASP A 90 -8.06 -5.85 -6.13
C ASP A 90 -8.01 -4.31 -6.25
N SER A 91 -6.81 -3.71 -6.21
CA SER A 91 -6.62 -2.27 -6.43
C SER A 91 -6.49 -1.93 -7.92
N ASP A 92 -6.57 -0.64 -8.24
CA ASP A 92 -6.29 -0.13 -9.60
C ASP A 92 -4.79 -0.19 -9.96
N GLN A 93 -3.90 -0.45 -8.99
CA GLN A 93 -2.44 -0.44 -9.15
C GLN A 93 -1.76 -1.61 -8.40
N PRO A 94 -2.09 -2.88 -8.71
CA PRO A 94 -1.56 -4.04 -7.98
C PRO A 94 -0.04 -4.18 -8.18
N GLU A 95 0.69 -4.52 -7.12
CA GLU A 95 2.15 -4.69 -7.16
C GLU A 95 2.61 -6.06 -6.64
N ALA A 96 3.32 -6.84 -7.49
CA ALA A 96 3.71 -8.22 -7.22
C ALA A 96 5.24 -8.45 -7.08
N ALA A 97 6.04 -7.38 -7.04
CA ALA A 97 7.50 -7.47 -6.99
C ALA A 97 8.14 -6.30 -6.22
N ALA A 98 7.50 -5.88 -5.13
CA ALA A 98 7.92 -4.71 -4.36
C ALA A 98 9.21 -4.97 -3.55
N ILE A 99 9.32 -6.14 -2.89
CA ILE A 99 10.55 -6.52 -2.18
C ILE A 99 11.52 -7.17 -3.19
N PRO A 100 12.78 -6.69 -3.28
CA PRO A 100 13.77 -7.28 -4.18
C PRO A 100 13.97 -8.77 -3.93
N LYS A 101 13.96 -9.54 -5.03
CA LYS A 101 14.35 -10.95 -5.05
C LYS A 101 15.87 -11.07 -5.04
#